data_AF-A0A7C3UFN4-F1
#
_entry.id   AF-A0A7C3UFN4-F1
#
_cell.length_a   1.000
_cell.length_b   1.000
_cell.length_c   1.000
_cell.angle_alpha   90.00
_cell.angle_beta   90.00
_cell.angle_gamma   90.00
#
_symmetry.space_group_name_H-M   'P 1'
#
loop_
_entity.id
_entity.type
_entity.pdbx_description
1 polymer ?
#
loop_
_entity_poly.entity_id
_entity_poly.type
_entity_poly.pdbx_seq_one_letter_code
_entity_poly.pdbx_strand_id
1 'polypeptide(L)' 'MEDMAARSINLKIAITYFLILITAQLICVYMLWRRPSIPMAVIVGLSVGLILPIALGVAVTRFYKVKLKLRQDG' A
#
# COMPACT_ATOMS: atom_id res chain seq x y z
N MET A 1 28.65 -1.76 -3.15
CA MET A 1 27.98 -0.57 -2.55
C MET A 1 26.57 -0.35 -3.11
N GLU A 2 26.26 -0.76 -4.35
CA GLU A 2 24.91 -0.67 -4.94
C GLU A 2 23.83 -1.48 -4.21
N ASP A 3 24.15 -2.65 -3.66
CA ASP A 3 23.18 -3.48 -2.93
C ASP A 3 22.64 -2.84 -1.65
N MET A 4 23.45 -2.05 -0.95
CA MET A 4 23.01 -1.34 0.25
C MET A 4 22.03 -0.21 -0.09
N ALA A 5 22.27 0.50 -1.18
CA ALA A 5 21.39 1.58 -1.64
C ALA A 5 20.03 1.01 -2.10
N ALA A 6 20.03 -0.07 -2.88
CA ALA A 6 18.82 -0.74 -3.34
C ALA A 6 18.00 -1.31 -2.17
N ARG A 7 18.66 -1.93 -1.18
CA ARG A 7 18.01 -2.44 0.04
C ARG A 7 17.36 -1.33 0.85
N SER A 8 17.99 -0.15 0.94
CA SER A 8 17.43 1.01 1.65
C SER A 8 16.16 1.56 0.96
N ILE A 9 16.12 1.56 -0.37
CA ILE A 9 14.97 2.03 -1.16
C ILE A 9 13.82 1.05 -1.08
N ASN A 10 14.10 -0.25 -1.19
CA ASN A 10 13.12 -1.32 -1.01
C ASN A 10 12.48 -1.28 0.39
N LEU A 11 13.30 -1.05 1.43
CA LEU A 11 12.82 -0.91 2.79
C LEU A 11 11.93 0.32 2.97
N LYS A 12 12.33 1.49 2.44
CA LYS A 12 11.51 2.71 2.47
C LYS A 12 10.16 2.50 1.81
N ILE A 13 10.12 1.85 0.65
CA ILE A 13 8.87 1.61 -0.08
C ILE A 13 7.99 0.60 0.64
N ALA A 14 8.57 -0.46 1.23
CA ALA A 14 7.82 -1.38 2.07
C ALA A 14 7.21 -0.66 3.28
N ILE A 15 7.98 0.21 3.96
CA ILE A 15 7.49 1.02 5.07
C ILE A 15 6.33 1.92 4.60
N THR A 16 6.49 2.66 3.50
CA THR A 16 5.43 3.51 2.96
C THR A 16 4.18 2.72 2.60
N TYR A 17 4.33 1.54 1.99
CA TYR A 17 3.23 0.64 1.67
C TYR A 17 2.43 0.24 2.93
N PHE A 18 3.11 -0.24 3.97
CA PHE A 18 2.46 -0.62 5.23
C PHE A 18 1.85 0.59 5.94
N LEU A 19 2.51 1.75 5.90
CA LEU A 19 2.01 2.96 6.53
C LEU A 19 0.68 3.39 5.91
N ILE A 20 0.58 3.38 4.57
CA ILE A 20 -0.67 3.70 3.85
C ILE A 20 -1.78 2.71 4.21
N LEU A 21 -1.48 1.40 4.28
CA LEU A 21 -2.46 0.38 4.67
C LEU A 21 -2.97 0.59 6.09
N ILE A 22 -2.08 0.82 7.05
CA ILE A 22 -2.45 1.06 8.45
C ILE A 22 -3.29 2.33 8.57
N THR A 23 -2.88 3.43 7.91
CA THR A 23 -3.66 4.67 7.93
C THR A 23 -5.06 4.47 7.34
N ALA A 24 -5.20 3.73 6.23
CA ALA A 24 -6.50 3.43 5.65
C ALA A 24 -7.38 2.59 6.58
N GLN A 25 -6.81 1.59 7.26
CA GLN A 25 -7.51 0.79 8.27
C GLN A 25 -7.99 1.64 9.44
N LEU A 26 -7.14 2.55 9.96
CA LEU A 26 -7.51 3.45 11.05
C LEU A 26 -8.64 4.41 10.67
N ILE A 27 -8.61 4.98 9.47
CA ILE A 27 -9.71 5.83 8.95
C ILE A 27 -11.02 5.02 8.90
N CYS A 28 -10.94 3.77 8.47
CA CYS A 28 -12.11 2.90 8.36
C CYS A 28 -12.69 2.52 9.72
N VAL A 29 -11.84 2.17 10.69
CA VAL A 29 -12.26 1.96 12.09
C VAL A 29 -12.89 3.23 12.65
N TYR A 30 -12.31 4.40 12.40
CA TYR A 30 -12.86 5.68 12.84
C TYR A 30 -14.24 5.97 12.22
N MET A 31 -14.42 5.71 10.92
CA MET A 31 -15.71 5.87 10.24
C MET A 31 -16.78 4.94 10.81
N LEU A 32 -16.42 3.69 11.09
CA LEU A 32 -17.32 2.72 11.71
C LEU A 32 -17.66 3.08 13.16
N TRP A 33 -16.70 3.61 13.91
CA TRP A 33 -16.96 4.13 15.25
C TRP A 33 -17.96 5.29 15.22
N ARG A 34 -17.78 6.23 14.28
CA ARG A 34 -18.64 7.40 14.16
C ARG A 34 -20.05 7.06 13.65
N ARG A 35 -20.17 6.08 12.76
CA ARG A 35 -21.45 5.61 12.20
C ARG A 35 -21.49 4.08 12.18
N PRO A 36 -21.81 3.44 13.31
CA PRO A 36 -21.84 1.99 13.40
C PRO A 36 -22.95 1.44 12.52
N SER A 37 -22.56 0.77 11.44
CA SER A 37 -23.47 0.06 10.56
C SER A 37 -22.78 -1.21 10.06
N ILE A 38 -23.39 -2.35 10.35
CA ILE A 38 -22.89 -3.68 9.94
C ILE A 38 -22.64 -3.79 8.43
N PRO A 39 -23.53 -3.34 7.52
CA PRO A 39 -23.25 -3.43 6.09
C PRO A 39 -22.04 -2.59 5.66
N MET A 40 -21.87 -1.41 6.26
CA MET A 40 -20.71 -0.56 6.00
C MET A 40 -19.42 -1.23 6.50
N ALA A 41 -19.45 -1.88 7.65
CA ALA A 41 -18.30 -2.59 8.21
C ALA A 41 -17.82 -3.72 7.29
N VAL A 42 -18.75 -4.49 6.73
CA VAL A 42 -18.43 -5.58 5.79
C VAL A 42 -17.84 -5.03 4.49
N ILE A 43 -18.47 -4.01 3.88
CA ILE A 43 -18.00 -3.40 2.63
C ILE A 43 -16.60 -2.81 2.82
N VAL A 44 -16.40 -2.07 3.90
CA VAL A 44 -15.12 -1.42 4.22
C VAL A 44 -14.06 -2.46 4.56
N GLY A 45 -14.39 -3.47 5.36
CA GLY A 45 -13.48 -4.57 5.69
C GLY A 45 -13.01 -5.35 4.46
N LEU A 46 -13.92 -5.67 3.53
CA LEU A 46 -13.57 -6.31 2.26
C LEU A 46 -12.72 -5.39 1.36
N SER A 47 -13.09 -4.11 1.26
CA SER A 47 -12.39 -3.15 0.40
C SER A 47 -10.97 -2.88 0.90
N VAL A 48 -10.80 -2.65 2.20
CA VAL A 48 -9.50 -2.31 2.79
C VAL A 48 -8.64 -3.54 3.05
N GLY A 49 -9.25 -4.67 3.43
CA GLY A 49 -8.56 -5.90 3.72
C GLY A 49 -8.08 -6.64 2.46
N LEU A 50 -8.79 -6.53 1.33
CA LEU A 50 -8.47 -7.25 0.11
C LEU A 50 -8.09 -6.32 -1.05
N ILE A 51 -8.96 -5.38 -1.41
CA ILE A 51 -8.79 -4.59 -2.65
C ILE A 51 -7.61 -3.63 -2.52
N LEU A 52 -7.52 -2.90 -1.42
CA LEU A 52 -6.50 -1.89 -1.17
C LEU A 52 -5.06 -2.46 -1.20
N PRO A 53 -4.71 -3.54 -0.48
CA PRO A 53 -3.37 -4.13 -0.54
C PRO A 53 -3.03 -4.68 -1.94
N ILE A 54 -3.99 -5.28 -2.65
CA ILE A 54 -3.75 -5.75 -4.02
C ILE A 54 -3.48 -4.56 -4.95
N ALA A 55 -4.29 -3.50 -4.89
CA ALA A 55 -4.13 -2.31 -5.71
C ALA A 55 -2.80 -1.59 -5.44
N LEU A 56 -2.43 -1.42 -4.17
CA LEU A 56 -1.13 -0.86 -3.78
C LEU A 56 0.03 -1.77 -4.23
N GLY A 57 -0.11 -3.09 -4.11
CA GLY A 57 0.91 -4.05 -4.54
C GLY A 57 1.17 -3.92 -6.04
N VAL A 58 0.11 -3.89 -6.84
CA VAL A 58 0.20 -3.68 -8.30
C VAL A 58 0.80 -2.32 -8.63
N ALA A 59 0.39 -1.25 -7.92
CA ALA A 59 0.93 0.09 -8.13
C ALA A 59 2.45 0.13 -7.84
N VAL A 60 2.88 -0.44 -6.72
CA VAL A 60 4.30 -0.54 -6.36
C VAL A 60 5.07 -1.34 -7.42
N THR A 61 4.59 -2.53 -7.82
CA THR A 61 5.24 -3.34 -8.86
C THR A 61 5.34 -2.59 -10.20
N ARG A 62 4.30 -1.87 -10.61
CA ARG A 62 4.32 -1.03 -11.82
C ARG A 62 5.36 0.08 -11.73
N PHE A 63 5.41 0.80 -10.61
CA PHE A 63 6.40 1.86 -10.38
C PHE A 63 7.83 1.30 -10.42
N TYR A 64 8.09 0.15 -9.79
CA TYR A 64 9.39 -0.51 -9.84
C TYR A 64 9.77 -0.96 -11.25
N LYS A 65 8.83 -1.55 -11.99
CA LYS A 65 9.06 -2.01 -13.36
C LYS A 65 9.42 -0.84 -14.29
N VAL A 66 8.76 0.31 -14.14
CA VAL A 66 9.07 1.54 -14.88
C VAL A 66 10.46 2.06 -14.49
N LYS A 67 10.80 2.10 -13.20
CA LYS A 67 12.10 2.57 -12.71
C LYS A 67 13.27 1.69 -13.19
N LEU A 68 13.07 0.36 -13.20
CA LEU A 68 14.07 -0.58 -13.71
C LEU A 68 14.31 -0.39 -15.21
N LYS A 69 13.24 -0.16 -15.98
CA LYS A 69 13.36 0.08 -17.43
C LYS A 69 14.15 1.36 -17.74
N LEU A 70 13.86 2.45 -17.02
CA LEU A 70 14.60 3.72 -17.15
C LEU A 70 16.07 3.64 -16.73
N ARG A 71 16.45 2.65 -15.90
CA ARG A 71 17.86 2.41 -15.50
C ARG A 71 18.63 1.54 -16.52
N GLN A 72 17.94 0.85 -17.44
CA GLN A 72 18.59 0.04 -18.48
C GLN A 72 18.76 0.79 -19.80
N ASP A 73 17.98 1.84 -20.04
CA ASP A 73 18.00 2.62 -21.29
C ASP A 73 18.88 3.90 -21.20
N GLY A 74 19.62 4.11 -20.10
CA GLY A 74 20.52 5.24 -19.91
C GLY A 74 21.84 4.83 -19.27
#